data_AF-A0A833GR45-F1
#
_entry.id   AF-A0A833GR45-F1
#
_cell.length_a   1.000
_cell.length_b   1.000
_cell.length_c   1.000
_cell.angle_alpha   90.00
_cell.angle_beta   90.00
_cell.angle_gamma   90.00
#
_symmetry.space_group_name_H-M   'P 1'
#
loop_
_entity.id
_entity.type
_entity.pdbx_description
1 polymer ?
#
loop_
_entity_poly.entity_id
_entity_poly.type
_entity_poly.pdbx_seq_one_letter_code
_entity_poly.pdbx_strand_id
1 'polypeptide(L)'
;MNSRLPATPETLAEQAADWIVRLSADDPAERQAAEAGFRAWKLADPRHAETAARLEGLLGRLDDIRRNGSQAPARQAIQAARRPKRRPLRQIAASLALASALLLPG
;
A
#
# COMPACT_ATOMS: atom_id res chain seq x y z
N MET A 1 -29.39 -20.25 -27.64
CA MET A 1 -29.11 -21.13 -26.48
C MET A 1 -28.16 -20.40 -25.55
N ASN A 2 -28.65 -19.94 -24.39
CA ASN A 2 -27.85 -19.22 -23.40
C ASN A 2 -27.00 -20.22 -22.63
N SER A 3 -25.71 -20.29 -22.95
CA SER A 3 -24.72 -21.02 -22.16
C SER A 3 -24.69 -20.42 -20.77
N ARG A 4 -25.22 -21.13 -19.76
CA ARG A 4 -24.89 -20.87 -18.36
C ARG A 4 -23.39 -21.13 -18.26
N LEU A 5 -22.59 -20.07 -18.37
CA LEU A 5 -21.16 -20.16 -18.10
C LEU A 5 -21.03 -20.77 -16.70
N PRO A 6 -20.21 -21.82 -16.51
CA PRO A 6 -19.93 -22.31 -15.17
C PRO A 6 -19.48 -21.12 -14.32
N ALA A 7 -19.86 -21.08 -13.04
CA ALA A 7 -19.37 -20.09 -12.08
C ALA A 7 -17.86 -20.26 -11.91
N THR A 8 -17.10 -19.83 -12.90
CA THR A 8 -15.66 -19.83 -12.88
C THR A 8 -15.22 -18.71 -11.94
N PRO A 9 -14.06 -18.84 -11.29
CA PRO A 9 -13.55 -17.83 -10.36
C PRO A 9 -13.50 -16.42 -10.97
N GLU A 10 -13.30 -16.32 -12.29
CA GLU A 10 -13.29 -15.07 -13.04
C GLU A 10 -14.67 -14.40 -13.06
N THR A 11 -15.74 -15.15 -13.35
CA THR A 11 -17.12 -14.63 -13.33
C THR A 11 -17.60 -14.26 -11.93
N LEU A 12 -17.11 -14.93 -10.89
CA LEU A 12 -17.43 -14.60 -9.50
C LEU A 12 -16.71 -13.34 -9.03
N ALA A 13 -15.45 -13.16 -9.43
CA ALA A 13 -14.69 -11.95 -9.16
C ALA A 13 -15.30 -10.74 -9.85
N GLU A 14 -15.76 -10.90 -11.09
CA GLU A 14 -16.45 -9.85 -11.85
C GLU A 14 -17.79 -9.45 -11.18
N GLN A 15 -18.60 -10.43 -10.78
CA GLN A 15 -19.82 -10.16 -10.00
C GLN A 15 -19.55 -9.43 -8.68
N ALA A 16 -18.50 -9.83 -7.96
CA ALA A 16 -18.11 -9.16 -6.73
C ALA A 16 -17.61 -7.72 -6.98
N ALA A 17 -16.89 -7.49 -8.08
CA ALA A 17 -16.45 -6.15 -8.48
C ALA A 17 -17.63 -5.23 -8.82
N ASP A 18 -18.64 -5.73 -9.54
CA ASP A 18 -19.88 -4.99 -9.81
C ASP A 18 -20.58 -4.55 -8.51
N TRP A 19 -20.66 -5.45 -7.53
CA TRP A 19 -21.19 -5.09 -6.21
C TRP A 19 -20.37 -4.01 -5.51
N ILE A 20 -19.04 -4.07 -5.56
CA ILE A 20 -18.17 -3.03 -4.95
C ILE A 20 -18.39 -1.67 -5.59
N VAL A 21 -18.57 -1.60 -6.91
CA VAL A 21 -18.89 -0.35 -7.62
C VAL A 21 -20.25 0.19 -7.17
N ARG A 22 -21.27 -0.66 -7.09
CA ARG A 22 -22.61 -0.28 -6.63
C ARG A 22 -22.65 0.19 -5.18
N LEU A 23 -21.82 -0.40 -4.31
CA LEU A 23 -21.64 0.05 -2.93
C LEU A 23 -20.92 1.39 -2.82
N SER A 24 -20.21 1.80 -3.88
CA SER A 24 -19.54 3.09 -3.98
C SER A 24 -20.42 4.20 -4.57
N ALA A 25 -21.73 3.93 -4.79
CA ALA A 25 -22.68 4.93 -5.26
C ALA A 25 -22.75 6.13 -4.31
N ASP A 26 -22.86 7.34 -4.86
CA ASP A 26 -22.94 8.59 -4.10
C ASP A 26 -24.29 8.73 -3.38
N ASP A 27 -25.37 8.21 -3.97
CA ASP A 27 -26.71 8.23 -3.38
C ASP A 27 -26.82 7.24 -2.19
N PRO A 28 -27.15 7.71 -0.97
CA PRO A 28 -27.33 6.84 0.19
C PRO A 28 -28.45 5.79 0.02
N ALA A 29 -29.51 6.06 -0.72
CA ALA A 29 -30.61 5.11 -0.93
C ALA A 29 -30.18 3.96 -1.85
N GLU A 30 -29.47 4.28 -2.94
CA GLU A 30 -28.89 3.29 -3.83
C GLU A 30 -27.84 2.44 -3.12
N ARG A 31 -27.01 3.06 -2.28
CA ARG A 31 -26.02 2.36 -1.46
C ARG A 31 -26.67 1.36 -0.51
N GLN A 32 -27.74 1.76 0.19
CA GLN A 32 -28.45 0.87 1.11
C GLN A 32 -29.11 -0.32 0.37
N ALA A 33 -29.68 -0.08 -0.82
CA ALA A 33 -30.21 -1.13 -1.67
C ALA A 33 -29.11 -2.08 -2.16
N ALA A 34 -27.95 -1.54 -2.55
CA ALA A 34 -26.78 -2.32 -2.95
C ALA A 34 -26.24 -3.18 -1.80
N GLU A 35 -26.20 -2.67 -0.57
CA GLU A 35 -25.82 -3.44 0.61
C GLU A 35 -26.74 -4.63 0.87
N ALA A 36 -28.05 -4.43 0.77
CA ALA A 36 -29.03 -5.50 0.93
C ALA A 36 -28.88 -6.56 -0.18
N GLY A 37 -28.72 -6.12 -1.43
CA GLY A 37 -28.49 -6.99 -2.59
C GLY A 37 -27.20 -7.79 -2.47
N PHE A 38 -26.12 -7.15 -2.04
CA PHE A 38 -24.82 -7.79 -1.85
C PHE A 38 -24.86 -8.85 -0.73
N ARG A 39 -25.54 -8.55 0.39
CA ARG A 39 -25.76 -9.55 1.46
C ARG A 39 -26.53 -10.76 0.95
N ALA A 40 -27.60 -10.56 0.17
CA ALA A 40 -28.38 -11.65 -0.41
C ALA A 40 -27.53 -12.48 -1.40
N TRP A 41 -26.70 -11.83 -2.22
CA TRP A 41 -25.79 -12.51 -3.15
C TRP A 41 -24.74 -13.35 -2.44
N LYS A 42 -24.17 -12.86 -1.32
CA LYS A 42 -23.24 -13.64 -0.49
C LYS A 42 -23.89 -14.86 0.16
N LEU A 43 -25.18 -14.77 0.52
CA LEU A 43 -25.93 -15.88 1.11
C LEU A 43 -26.36 -16.94 0.08
N ALA A 44 -26.39 -16.59 -1.20
CA ALA A 44 -26.84 -17.49 -2.26
C ALA A 44 -25.87 -18.64 -2.56
N ASP A 45 -24.55 -18.43 -2.38
CA ASP A 45 -23.53 -19.46 -2.58
C ASP A 45 -22.33 -19.22 -1.65
N PRO A 46 -21.85 -20.24 -0.89
CA PRO A 46 -20.61 -20.14 -0.11
C PRO A 46 -19.40 -19.62 -0.90
N ARG A 47 -19.31 -19.90 -2.21
CA ARG A 47 -18.23 -19.41 -3.09
C ARG A 47 -18.30 -17.90 -3.34
N HIS A 48 -19.50 -17.33 -3.34
CA HIS A 48 -19.69 -15.87 -3.41
C HIS A 48 -19.14 -15.20 -2.16
N ALA A 49 -19.41 -15.79 -0.99
CA ALA A 49 -18.89 -15.29 0.28
C ALA A 49 -17.36 -15.33 0.33
N GLU A 50 -16.73 -16.41 -0.15
CA GLU A 50 -15.27 -16.55 -0.21
C GLU A 50 -14.63 -15.50 -1.14
N THR A 51 -15.20 -15.31 -2.33
CA THR A 51 -14.70 -14.34 -3.31
C THR A 51 -14.87 -12.90 -2.81
N ALA A 52 -16.01 -12.60 -2.18
CA ALA A 52 -16.25 -11.31 -1.53
C ALA A 52 -15.23 -11.05 -0.41
N ALA A 53 -15.01 -12.01 0.49
CA ALA A 53 -14.08 -11.85 1.60
C ALA A 53 -12.64 -11.58 1.11
N ARG A 54 -12.23 -12.24 0.01
CA ARG A 54 -10.91 -12.00 -0.61
C ARG A 54 -10.78 -10.57 -1.14
N LEU A 55 -11.79 -10.07 -1.83
CA LEU A 55 -11.79 -8.71 -2.40
C LEU A 55 -11.92 -7.64 -1.31
N GLU A 56 -12.81 -7.83 -0.33
CA GLU A 56 -12.94 -6.96 0.85
C GLU A 56 -11.62 -6.87 1.63
N GLY A 57 -10.90 -7.99 1.82
CA GLY A 57 -9.59 -8.00 2.47
C GLY A 57 -8.48 -7.30 1.69
N LEU A 58 -8.53 -7.31 0.34
CA LEU A 58 -7.62 -6.53 -0.49
C LEU A 58 -7.90 -5.03 -0.37
N LEU A 59 -9.18 -4.64 -0.43
CA LEU A 59 -9.61 -3.26 -0.25
C LEU A 59 -9.24 -2.72 1.13
N GLY A 60 -9.44 -3.52 2.19
CA GLY A 60 -9.07 -3.15 3.55
C GLY A 60 -7.57 -2.87 3.70
N ARG A 61 -6.70 -3.68 3.06
CA ARG A 61 -5.25 -3.42 3.04
C ARG A 61 -4.89 -2.15 2.28
N LEU A 62 -5.56 -1.87 1.16
CA LEU A 62 -5.34 -0.63 0.41
C LEU A 62 -5.80 0.59 1.19
N ASP A 63 -6.93 0.51 1.90
CA ASP A 63 -7.43 1.58 2.76
C ASP A 63 -6.52 1.79 3.98
N ASP A 64 -6.00 0.72 4.58
CA ASP A 64 -4.99 0.80 5.64
C ASP A 64 -3.71 1.47 5.14
N ILE A 65 -3.20 1.12 3.96
CA ILE A 65 -2.07 1.82 3.34
C ILE A 65 -2.41 3.30 3.08
N ARG A 66 -3.63 3.61 2.65
CA ARG A 66 -4.06 5.01 2.42
C ARG A 66 -4.13 5.82 3.71
N ARG A 67 -4.61 5.22 4.81
CA ARG A 67 -4.81 5.89 6.10
C ARG A 67 -3.56 5.91 6.97
N ASN A 68 -2.87 4.78 7.05
CA ASN A 68 -1.75 4.50 7.94
C ASN A 68 -0.40 4.39 7.23
N GLY A 69 -0.38 4.38 5.90
CA GLY A 69 0.85 4.49 5.10
C GLY A 69 1.52 5.83 5.36
N SER A 70 2.31 5.89 6.41
CA SER A 70 3.08 7.07 6.73
C SER A 70 4.08 7.27 5.60
N GLN A 71 4.05 8.44 4.95
CA GLN A 71 5.16 8.89 4.09
C GLN A 71 6.44 9.13 4.89
N ALA A 72 6.45 8.85 6.20
CA ALA A 72 7.54 9.13 7.11
C ALA A 72 8.85 8.45 6.69
N PRO A 73 8.91 7.16 6.28
CA PRO A 73 10.16 6.55 5.84
C PRO A 73 10.71 7.20 4.56
N ALA A 74 9.82 7.50 3.60
CA ALA A 74 10.19 8.19 2.37
C ALA A 74 10.69 9.62 2.64
N ARG A 75 9.99 10.36 3.51
CA ARG A 75 10.39 11.71 3.94
C ARG A 75 11.69 11.70 4.74
N GLN A 76 11.91 10.70 5.59
CA GLN A 76 13.16 10.54 6.35
C GLN A 76 14.33 10.18 5.44
N ALA A 77 14.14 9.33 4.43
CA ALA A 77 15.17 9.02 3.44
C ALA A 77 15.57 10.27 2.63
N ILE A 78 14.61 11.09 2.20
CA ILE A 78 14.88 12.36 1.50
C ILE A 78 15.60 13.34 2.42
N GLN A 79 15.18 13.47 3.68
CA GLN A 79 15.86 14.32 4.65
C GLN A 79 17.29 13.84 4.95
N ALA A 80 17.51 12.54 5.05
CA ALA A 80 18.83 11.95 5.26
C ALA A 80 19.75 12.19 4.05
N ALA A 81 19.23 12.08 2.82
CA ALA A 81 19.98 12.38 1.61
C ALA A 81 20.36 13.87 1.50
N ARG A 82 19.57 14.78 2.08
CA ARG A 82 19.86 16.23 2.10
C ARG A 82 20.83 16.66 3.20
N ARG A 83 21.17 15.80 4.17
CA ARG A 83 22.10 16.18 5.25
C ARG A 83 23.53 16.22 4.70
N PRO A 84 24.20 17.39 4.68
CA PRO A 84 25.59 17.45 4.26
C PRO A 84 26.45 16.68 5.27
N LYS A 85 27.27 15.74 4.78
CA LYS A 85 28.29 15.04 5.57
C LYS A 85 29.28 16.09 6.08
N ARG A 86 29.10 16.57 7.32
CA ARG A 86 30.11 17.39 8.00
C ARG A 86 31.33 16.52 8.24
N ARG A 87 32.39 16.74 7.47
CA ARG A 87 33.70 16.12 7.75
C ARG A 87 34.21 16.69 9.08
N PRO A 88 34.60 15.84 10.05
CA PRO A 88 35.16 16.34 11.28
C PRO A 88 36.51 16.99 10.99
N LEU A 89 36.60 18.32 11.22
CA LEU A 89 37.82 19.13 11.09
C LEU A 89 39.03 18.54 11.85
N ARG A 90 38.80 17.69 12.85
CA ARG A 90 39.83 16.93 13.57
C ARG A 90 40.69 16.03 12.66
N GLN A 91 40.14 15.49 11.58
CA GLN A 91 40.91 14.64 10.65
C GLN A 91 41.88 15.44 9.76
N ILE A 92 41.62 16.73 9.53
CA ILE A 92 42.52 17.59 8.74
C ILE A 92 43.72 18.05 9.58
N ALA A 93 43.52 18.25 10.89
CA ALA A 93 44.61 18.59 11.80
C ALA A 93 45.59 17.42 12.01
N ALA A 94 45.10 16.18 12.01
CA ALA A 94 45.93 15.00 12.20
C ALA A 94 46.91 14.76 11.02
N SER A 95 46.50 15.05 9.79
CA SER A 95 47.36 14.89 8.61
C SER A 95 48.43 15.98 8.49
N LEU A 96 48.19 17.21 8.98
CA LEU A 96 49.26 18.22 9.06
C LEU A 96 50.32 17.84 10.10
N ALA A 97 49.92 17.31 11.26
CA ALA A 97 50.87 16.95 12.32
C ALA A 97 51.82 15.80 11.91
N LEU A 98 51.34 14.82 11.13
CA LEU A 98 52.21 13.76 10.60
C LEU A 98 53.18 14.26 9.53
N ALA A 99 52.77 15.21 8.68
CA ALA A 99 53.65 15.77 7.66
C ALA A 99 54.81 16.58 8.27
N SER A 100 54.59 17.24 9.41
CA SER A 100 55.65 17.96 10.14
C SER A 100 56.67 17.04 10.80
N ALA A 101 56.28 15.82 11.19
CA ALA A 101 57.16 14.89 11.89
C ALA A 101 58.14 14.15 10.95
N LEU A 102 57.83 14.03 9.66
CA LEU A 102 58.71 13.38 8.68
C LEU A 102 59.81 14.30 8.10
N LEU A 103 59.76 15.60 8.39
CA LEU A 103 60.71 16.58 7.86
C LEU A 103 61.80 17.00 8.87
N LEU A 104 61.95 16.27 9.98
CA LEU A 104 63.12 16.39 10.84
C LEU A 104 64.18 15.35 10.38
N PRO A 105 65.31 15.78 9.80
CA PRO A 105 66.43 14.89 9.57
C PRO A 105 67.04 14.52 10.93
N GLY A 106 67.13 13.23 11.21
CA GLY A 106 67.94 12.68 12.30
C GLY A 106 69.42 12.66 11.93
#